data_AF-A0A7X5ECB5-F1
#
_entry.id   AF-A0A7X5ECB5-F1
#
_cell.length_a   1.000
_cell.length_b   1.000
_cell.length_c   1.000
_cell.angle_alpha   90.00
_cell.angle_beta   90.00
_cell.angle_gamma   90.00
#
_symmetry.space_group_name_H-M   'P 1'
#
loop_
_entity.id
_entity.type
_entity.pdbx_description
1 polymer ?
#
loop_
_entity_poly.entity_id
_entity_poly.type
_entity_poly.pdbx_seq_one_letter_code
_entity_poly.pdbx_strand_id
1 'polypeptide(L)'
;PFGQGFKDMSPPTKRLMELVLEKNIAHGGHPVLRWMMDNIFVRTDPAGNIKPDKEKSTEKIDGAVATIMGLDRAIRNGGSTGSVYDERGILSF
;
A
#
# COMPACT_ATOMS: atom_id res chain seq x y z
N PRO A 1 4.09 -0.83 -15.59
CA PRO A 1 3.34 0.32 -15.01
C PRO A 1 2.25 -0.20 -14.05
N PHE A 2 1.80 0.59 -13.08
CA PHE A 2 0.74 0.18 -12.13
C PHE A 2 -0.51 1.02 -12.41
N GLY A 3 -1.65 0.37 -12.72
CA GLY A 3 -2.90 1.08 -12.96
C GLY A 3 -3.59 1.47 -11.65
N GLN A 4 -4.17 2.67 -11.56
CA GLN A 4 -4.89 3.12 -10.36
C GLN A 4 -6.40 2.82 -10.42
N GLY A 5 -6.81 1.91 -11.32
CA GLY A 5 -8.18 1.40 -11.43
C GLY A 5 -8.44 0.21 -10.51
N PHE A 6 -9.70 -0.21 -10.40
CA PHE A 6 -10.13 -1.32 -9.53
C PHE A 6 -9.36 -2.62 -9.77
N LYS A 7 -9.09 -2.97 -11.04
CA LYS A 7 -8.37 -4.20 -11.42
C LYS A 7 -7.03 -4.36 -10.72
N ASP A 8 -6.24 -3.30 -10.68
CA ASP A 8 -4.87 -3.34 -10.18
C ASP A 8 -4.78 -2.93 -8.70
N MET A 9 -5.67 -2.03 -8.24
CA MET A 9 -5.70 -1.59 -6.83
C MET A 9 -6.34 -2.61 -5.88
N SER A 10 -7.32 -3.40 -6.34
CA SER A 10 -8.12 -4.25 -5.46
C SER A 10 -7.31 -5.36 -4.76
N PRO A 11 -6.51 -6.18 -5.46
CA PRO A 11 -5.72 -7.22 -4.79
C PRO A 11 -4.78 -6.70 -3.70
N PRO A 12 -3.91 -5.69 -3.93
CA PRO A 12 -3.00 -5.19 -2.89
C PRO A 12 -3.74 -4.42 -1.78
N THR A 13 -4.88 -3.78 -2.07
CA THR A 13 -5.68 -3.11 -1.02
C THR A 13 -6.26 -4.15 -0.06
N LYS A 14 -6.82 -5.26 -0.58
CA LYS A 14 -7.32 -6.37 0.25
C LYS A 14 -6.20 -6.98 1.08
N ARG A 15 -5.03 -7.23 0.45
CA ARG A 15 -3.88 -7.79 1.17
C ARG A 15 -3.37 -6.85 2.26
N LEU A 16 -3.35 -5.54 2.03
CA LEU A 16 -2.98 -4.58 3.06
C LEU A 16 -3.93 -4.64 4.27
N MET A 17 -5.23 -4.74 4.03
CA MET A 17 -6.23 -4.89 5.11
C MET A 17 -6.00 -6.17 5.92
N GLU A 18 -5.74 -7.29 5.26
CA GLU A 18 -5.40 -8.56 5.91
C GLU A 18 -4.14 -8.42 6.78
N LEU A 19 -3.04 -7.86 6.24
CA LEU A 19 -1.79 -7.67 6.98
C LEU A 19 -1.97 -6.78 8.21
N VAL A 20 -2.82 -5.74 8.11
CA VAL A 20 -3.15 -4.88 9.25
C VAL A 20 -3.90 -5.67 10.33
N LEU A 21 -4.88 -6.49 9.96
CA LEU A 21 -5.63 -7.34 10.90
C LEU A 21 -4.73 -8.42 11.55
N GLU A 22 -3.82 -9.00 10.77
CA GLU A 22 -2.79 -9.94 11.23
C GLU A 22 -1.72 -9.28 12.10
N LYS A 23 -1.69 -7.93 12.19
CA LYS A 23 -0.60 -7.15 12.78
C LYS A 23 0.78 -7.47 12.15
N ASN A 24 0.77 -7.83 10.87
CA ASN A 24 1.91 -8.30 10.10
C ASN A 24 2.39 -7.22 9.12
N ILE A 25 2.50 -5.98 9.58
CA ILE A 25 3.01 -4.86 8.78
C ILE A 25 3.91 -3.96 9.62
N ALA A 26 5.17 -3.83 9.22
CA ALA A 26 6.16 -3.01 9.90
C ALA A 26 6.18 -1.58 9.34
N HIS A 27 5.21 -0.75 9.75
CA HIS A 27 5.12 0.65 9.32
C HIS A 27 5.73 1.68 10.31
N GLY A 28 6.37 1.20 11.39
CA GLY A 28 7.15 2.02 12.33
C GLY A 28 6.38 3.10 13.08
N GLY A 29 5.04 3.02 13.14
CA GLY A 29 4.23 4.05 13.78
C GLY A 29 4.25 5.42 13.09
N HIS A 30 4.62 5.47 11.80
CA HIS A 30 4.76 6.71 11.03
C HIS A 30 3.51 7.63 11.18
N PRO A 31 3.65 8.84 11.78
CA PRO A 31 2.51 9.65 12.16
C PRO A 31 1.71 10.17 10.96
N VAL A 32 2.39 10.57 9.88
CA VAL A 32 1.72 11.03 8.65
C VAL A 32 0.97 9.88 7.96
N LEU A 33 1.57 8.68 7.85
CA LEU A 33 0.88 7.52 7.28
C LEU A 33 -0.35 7.16 8.10
N ARG A 34 -0.26 7.19 9.43
CA ARG A 34 -1.42 6.98 10.32
C ARG A 34 -2.54 7.97 10.01
N TRP A 35 -2.22 9.27 10.00
CA TRP A 35 -3.20 10.32 9.67
C TRP A 35 -3.81 10.12 8.27
N MET A 36 -3.01 9.75 7.27
CA MET A 36 -3.52 9.46 5.92
C MET A 36 -4.43 8.23 5.88
N MET A 37 -4.18 7.22 6.72
CA MET A 37 -5.08 6.07 6.87
C MET A 37 -6.38 6.45 7.58
N ASP A 38 -6.37 7.42 8.49
CA ASP A 38 -7.59 7.93 9.12
C ASP A 38 -8.48 8.71 8.12
N ASN A 39 -7.89 9.30 7.08
CA ASN A 39 -8.59 10.08 6.05
C ASN A 39 -9.20 9.24 4.92
N ILE A 40 -8.77 7.98 4.77
CA ILE A 40 -8.98 7.23 3.53
C ILE A 40 -10.43 6.77 3.37
N PHE A 41 -11.03 7.07 2.20
CA PHE A 41 -12.26 6.44 1.77
C PHE A 41 -11.96 5.30 0.78
N VAL A 42 -12.51 4.11 1.03
CA VAL A 42 -12.39 2.95 0.13
C VAL A 42 -13.71 2.76 -0.62
N ARG A 43 -13.67 2.90 -1.94
CA ARG A 43 -14.81 2.65 -2.82
C ARG A 43 -14.84 1.16 -3.20
N THR A 44 -16.03 0.59 -3.21
CA THR A 44 -16.30 -0.77 -3.70
C THR A 44 -17.08 -0.70 -5.01
N ASP A 45 -16.70 -1.49 -6.01
CA ASP A 45 -17.47 -1.64 -7.26
C ASP A 45 -18.53 -2.76 -7.14
N PRO A 46 -19.46 -2.90 -8.11
CA PRO A 46 -20.48 -3.98 -8.08
C PRO A 46 -19.92 -5.40 -8.12
N ALA A 47 -18.66 -5.58 -8.57
CA ALA A 47 -17.99 -6.87 -8.59
C ALA A 47 -17.26 -7.18 -7.26
N GLY A 48 -17.36 -6.31 -6.26
CA GLY A 48 -16.70 -6.47 -4.96
C GLY A 48 -15.21 -6.15 -4.97
N ASN A 49 -14.72 -5.46 -6.00
CA ASN A 49 -13.37 -4.90 -6.00
C ASN A 49 -13.35 -3.63 -5.18
N ILE A 50 -12.24 -3.38 -4.50
CA ILE A 50 -12.06 -2.21 -3.67
C ILE A 50 -10.92 -1.35 -4.20
N LYS A 51 -10.99 -0.04 -3.98
CA LYS A 51 -9.85 0.85 -4.17
C LYS A 51 -9.98 2.12 -3.32
N PRO A 52 -8.86 2.73 -2.91
CA PRO A 52 -8.86 4.08 -2.39
C PRO A 52 -9.50 5.08 -3.36
N ASP A 53 -10.18 6.06 -2.80
CA ASP A 53 -10.90 7.08 -3.53
C ASP A 53 -10.48 8.46 -3.04
N LYS A 54 -9.58 9.09 -3.81
CA LYS A 54 -9.03 10.39 -3.47
C LYS A 54 -10.08 11.50 -3.48
N GLU A 55 -11.12 11.39 -4.30
CA GLU A 55 -12.17 12.42 -4.41
C GLU A 55 -13.12 12.40 -3.22
N LYS A 56 -13.35 11.23 -2.60
CA LYS A 56 -14.21 11.07 -1.43
C LYS A 56 -13.48 11.09 -0.09
N SER A 57 -12.16 10.90 -0.10
CA SER A 57 -11.35 10.98 1.12
C SER A 57 -11.37 12.41 1.67
N THR A 58 -11.30 12.56 2.98
CA THR A 58 -11.42 13.86 3.64
C THR A 58 -10.22 14.77 3.35
N GLU A 59 -9.03 14.18 3.30
CA GLU A 59 -7.76 14.88 3.19
C GLU A 59 -6.74 14.05 2.37
N LYS A 60 -5.44 14.35 2.50
CA LYS A 60 -4.37 13.63 1.79
C LYS A 60 -4.35 12.14 2.15
N ILE A 61 -4.13 11.32 1.11
CA ILE A 61 -4.02 9.86 1.20
C ILE A 61 -2.84 9.31 0.38
N ASP A 62 -1.95 10.18 -0.10
CA ASP A 62 -0.91 9.80 -1.06
C ASP A 62 0.04 8.73 -0.50
N GLY A 63 0.34 8.77 0.80
CA GLY A 63 1.13 7.74 1.48
C GLY A 63 0.40 6.39 1.58
N ALA A 64 -0.92 6.38 1.78
CA ALA A 64 -1.71 5.15 1.80
C ALA A 64 -1.76 4.51 0.39
N VAL A 65 -1.99 5.31 -0.64
CA VAL A 65 -1.95 4.86 -2.04
C VAL A 65 -0.56 4.35 -2.42
N ALA A 66 0.50 5.07 -2.06
CA ALA A 66 1.87 4.64 -2.31
C ALA A 66 2.20 3.31 -1.61
N THR A 67 1.70 3.12 -0.38
CA THR A 67 1.86 1.86 0.36
C THR A 67 1.20 0.69 -0.38
N ILE A 68 -0.03 0.87 -0.86
CA ILE A 68 -0.76 -0.16 -1.63
C ILE A 68 -0.01 -0.49 -2.93
N MET A 69 0.44 0.54 -3.67
CA MET A 69 1.19 0.36 -4.91
C MET A 69 2.54 -0.34 -4.67
N GLY A 70 3.25 0.03 -3.59
CA GLY A 70 4.50 -0.60 -3.19
C GLY A 70 4.30 -2.07 -2.80
N LEU A 71 3.22 -2.37 -2.07
CA LEU A 71 2.86 -3.73 -1.69
C LEU A 71 2.57 -4.61 -2.91
N ASP A 72 1.87 -4.10 -3.94
CA ASP A 72 1.70 -4.83 -5.20
C ASP A 72 3.04 -5.22 -5.81
N ARG A 73 4.00 -4.30 -5.84
CA ARG A 73 5.34 -4.57 -6.38
C ARG A 73 6.07 -5.61 -5.55
N ALA A 74 5.99 -5.54 -4.23
CA ALA A 74 6.58 -6.54 -3.36
C ALA A 74 5.98 -7.93 -3.60
N ILE A 75 4.66 -8.04 -3.71
CA ILE A 75 3.96 -9.30 -3.96
C ILE A 75 4.34 -9.90 -5.32
N ARG A 76 4.31 -9.10 -6.38
CA ARG A 76 4.60 -9.58 -7.75
C ARG A 76 6.07 -9.95 -7.97
N ASN A 77 6.98 -9.35 -7.20
CA ASN A 77 8.42 -9.56 -7.33
C ASN A 77 9.01 -10.35 -6.15
N GLY A 78 8.19 -11.07 -5.38
CA GLY A 78 8.58 -11.82 -4.17
C GLY A 78 9.53 -13.01 -4.39
N GLY A 79 10.25 -13.05 -5.51
CA GLY A 79 11.24 -14.08 -5.85
C GLY A 79 12.71 -13.67 -5.65
N SER A 80 13.00 -12.45 -5.19
CA SER A 80 14.38 -12.07 -4.82
C SER A 80 14.69 -12.55 -3.41
N THR A 81 15.77 -13.33 -3.26
CA THR A 81 16.18 -13.98 -2.02
C THR A 81 17.01 -13.09 -1.09
N GLY A 82 17.03 -11.78 -1.31
CA GLY A 82 17.84 -10.86 -0.51
C GLY A 82 17.47 -9.40 -0.74
N SER A 83 17.80 -8.56 0.23
CA SER A 83 17.68 -7.11 0.10
C SER A 83 18.93 -6.56 -0.60
N VAL A 84 18.76 -5.59 -1.50
CA VAL A 84 19.90 -4.87 -2.10
C VAL A 84 20.78 -4.22 -1.02
N TYR A 85 20.21 -3.92 0.14
CA TYR A 85 20.94 -3.37 1.29
C TYR A 85 21.84 -4.41 1.98
N ASP A 86 21.61 -5.71 1.79
CA ASP A 86 22.44 -6.77 2.39
C ASP A 86 23.84 -6.80 1.75
N GLU A 87 23.92 -6.57 0.43
CA GLU A 87 25.19 -6.54 -0.30
C GLU A 87 25.79 -5.13 -0.38
N ARG A 88 24.95 -4.14 -0.72
CA ARG A 88 25.41 -2.77 -1.01
C ARG A 88 25.51 -1.87 0.22
N GLY A 89 24.81 -2.22 1.31
CA GLY A 89 24.62 -1.33 2.45
C GLY A 89 23.76 -0.10 2.13
N ILE A 90 23.70 0.83 3.08
CA ILE A 90 23.02 2.13 2.92
C ILE A 90 23.94 3.06 2.13
N LEU A 91 23.45 3.60 1.01
CA LEU A 91 24.15 4.68 0.29
C LEU A 91 23.99 5.97 1.08
N SER A 92 25.10 6.46 1.64
CA SER A 92 25.20 7.79 2.26
C SER A 92 26.13 8.64 1.40
N PHE A 93 25.69 9.86 1.09
CA PHE A 93 26.49 10.88 0.40
C PHE A 93 27.06 11.87 1.42
#